data_AF-A0A847D078-F1
#
_entry.id   AF-A0A847D078-F1
#
_cell.length_a   1.000
_cell.length_b   1.000
_cell.length_c   1.000
_cell.angle_alpha   90.00
_cell.angle_beta   90.00
_cell.angle_gamma   90.00
#
_symmetry.space_group_name_H-M   'P 1'
#
loop_
_entity.id
_entity.type
_entity.pdbx_description
1 polymer ?
#
loop_
_entity_poly.entity_id
_entity_poly.type
_entity_poly.pdbx_seq_one_letter_code
_entity_poly.pdbx_strand_id
1 'polypeptide(L)'
;MILVLQIIGIFLGSFILIFFENILLGLFNFNFFIVLFLLFSKRTSIKLFLPLTILLSVILDVVLHNILGTTLLLLLLPSILLYILSFFSQIEEGLSLYITSFLAALLFYISKCLLTPFLLTNTWGYCDGKTFAGIVFKALMTTAFIWLGELLIAKFRDGGNSNQIRLK
;
A
#
# COMPACT_ATOMS: atom_id res chain seq x y z
N MET A 1 5.57 26.19 18.61
CA MET A 1 5.66 24.93 19.39
C MET A 1 4.88 23.78 18.74
N ILE A 2 3.62 23.99 18.35
CA ILE A 2 2.80 22.96 17.67
C ILE A 2 3.41 22.49 16.32
N LEU A 3 3.95 23.40 15.51
CA LEU A 3 4.62 23.04 14.25
C LEU A 3 5.84 22.13 14.44
N VAL A 4 6.66 22.41 15.46
CA VAL A 4 7.85 21.58 15.77
C VAL A 4 7.41 20.19 16.23
N LEU A 5 6.38 20.11 17.06
CA LEU A 5 5.82 18.83 17.51
C LEU A 5 5.25 18.00 16.34
N GLN A 6 4.59 18.65 15.38
CA GLN A 6 4.07 18.00 14.18
C GLN A 6 5.19 17.46 13.28
N ILE A 7 6.25 18.25 13.07
CA ILE A 7 7.41 17.81 12.28
C ILE A 7 8.08 16.60 12.92
N ILE A 8 8.30 16.64 14.25
CA ILE A 8 8.84 15.51 15.00
C ILE A 8 7.92 14.29 14.87
N GLY A 9 6.61 14.47 14.98
CA GLY A 9 5.62 13.40 14.83
C GLY A 9 5.66 12.74 13.46
N ILE A 10 5.79 13.52 12.38
CA ILE A 10 5.91 12.99 11.01
C ILE A 10 7.21 12.17 10.87
N PHE A 11 8.31 12.66 11.43
CA PHE A 11 9.61 11.99 11.35
C PHE A 11 9.65 10.68 12.16
N LEU A 12 9.07 10.69 13.36
CA LEU A 12 8.91 9.48 14.17
C LEU A 12 7.98 8.47 13.48
N GLY A 13 6.87 8.94 12.91
CA GLY A 13 5.93 8.11 12.18
C GLY A 13 6.54 7.46 10.94
N SER A 14 7.31 8.21 10.15
CA SER A 14 8.01 7.66 8.98
C SER A 14 9.08 6.65 9.39
N PHE A 15 9.83 6.91 10.47
CA PHE A 15 10.82 5.96 10.99
C PHE A 15 10.16 4.64 11.45
N ILE A 16 9.06 4.72 12.20
CA ILE A 16 8.30 3.54 12.65
C ILE A 16 7.78 2.76 11.44
N LEU A 17 7.24 3.43 10.41
CA LEU A 17 6.76 2.78 9.20
C LEU A 17 7.89 2.01 8.50
N ILE A 18 9.04 2.63 8.32
CA ILE A 18 10.23 2.00 7.70
C ILE A 18 10.71 0.81 8.54
N PHE A 19 10.69 0.94 9.86
CA PHE A 19 11.08 -0.13 10.76
C PHE A 19 10.15 -1.35 10.63
N PHE A 20 8.83 -1.13 10.63
CA PHE A 20 7.86 -2.21 10.40
C PHE A 20 7.95 -2.82 9.00
N GLU A 21 8.17 -2.00 7.96
CA GLU A 21 8.38 -2.50 6.59
C GLU A 21 9.57 -3.45 6.53
N ASN A 22 10.70 -3.10 7.15
CA ASN A 22 11.89 -3.96 7.18
C ASN A 22 11.66 -5.27 7.95
N ILE A 23 10.96 -5.23 9.09
CA ILE A 23 10.63 -6.44 9.85
C ILE A 23 9.75 -7.38 9.02
N LEU A 24 8.70 -6.85 8.40
CA LEU A 24 7.75 -7.65 7.63
C LEU A 24 8.37 -8.20 6.33
N LEU A 25 9.26 -7.43 5.71
CA LEU A 25 10.07 -7.90 4.59
C LEU A 25 11.06 -8.99 5.01
N GLY A 26 11.75 -8.83 6.12
CA GLY A 26 12.73 -9.80 6.61
C GLY A 26 12.11 -11.13 7.03
N LEU A 27 10.97 -11.10 7.74
CA LEU A 27 10.34 -12.29 8.29
C LEU A 27 9.39 -12.99 7.32
N PHE A 28 8.61 -12.24 6.55
CA PHE A 28 7.53 -12.78 5.73
C PHE A 28 7.68 -12.46 4.24
N ASN A 29 8.70 -11.68 3.85
CA ASN A 29 8.85 -11.10 2.51
C ASN A 29 7.53 -10.42 2.06
N PHE A 30 6.91 -9.72 3.01
CA PHE A 30 5.64 -9.02 2.84
C PHE A 30 5.88 -7.52 2.90
N ASN A 31 5.45 -6.81 1.87
CA ASN A 31 5.46 -5.35 1.86
C ASN A 31 4.20 -4.83 2.55
N PHE A 32 4.37 -4.06 3.61
CA PHE A 32 3.26 -3.37 4.27
C PHE A 32 2.93 -2.05 3.57
N PHE A 33 3.91 -1.43 2.92
CA PHE A 33 3.74 -0.19 2.18
C PHE A 33 2.65 -0.27 1.10
N ILE A 34 2.52 -1.41 0.40
CA ILE A 34 1.44 -1.63 -0.58
C ILE A 34 0.05 -1.64 0.08
N VAL A 35 -0.09 -2.14 1.31
CA VAL A 35 -1.36 -2.11 2.07
C VAL A 35 -1.77 -0.66 2.30
N LEU A 36 -0.85 0.14 2.84
CA LEU A 36 -1.10 1.56 3.11
C LEU A 36 -1.41 2.32 1.81
N PHE A 37 -0.64 2.06 0.75
CA PHE A 37 -0.86 2.67 -0.56
C PHE A 37 -2.27 2.39 -1.08
N LEU A 38 -2.68 1.13 -1.13
CA LEU A 38 -4.00 0.74 -1.63
C LEU A 38 -5.13 1.32 -0.77
N LEU A 39 -4.96 1.31 0.56
CA LEU A 39 -5.95 1.84 1.50
C LEU A 39 -6.13 3.37 1.36
N PHE A 40 -5.04 4.12 1.20
CA PHE A 40 -5.10 5.58 1.09
C PHE A 40 -5.41 6.09 -0.32
N SER A 41 -5.10 5.30 -1.36
CA SER A 41 -5.29 5.69 -2.77
C SER A 41 -6.71 6.14 -3.11
N LYS A 42 -7.73 5.53 -2.47
CA LYS A 42 -9.14 5.80 -2.72
C LYS A 42 -9.75 6.88 -1.82
N ARG A 43 -9.09 7.21 -0.70
CA ARG A 43 -9.69 8.03 0.38
C ARG A 43 -9.02 9.39 0.57
N THR A 44 -7.80 9.58 0.06
CA THR A 44 -7.04 10.81 0.23
C THR A 44 -7.10 11.68 -1.03
N SER A 45 -7.10 13.01 -0.86
CA SER A 45 -6.99 13.92 -2.00
C SER A 45 -5.66 13.70 -2.74
N ILE A 46 -5.72 13.63 -4.09
CA ILE A 46 -4.57 13.35 -4.94
C ILE A 46 -3.39 14.30 -4.69
N LYS A 47 -3.70 15.56 -4.33
CA LYS A 47 -2.72 16.62 -4.05
C LYS A 47 -1.83 16.31 -2.85
N LEU A 48 -2.33 15.60 -1.85
CA LEU A 48 -1.56 15.20 -0.66
C LEU A 48 -0.99 13.80 -0.80
N PHE A 49 -1.74 12.88 -1.40
CA PHE A 49 -1.34 11.49 -1.55
C PHE A 49 -0.10 11.34 -2.43
N LEU A 50 -0.10 11.99 -3.60
CA LEU A 50 0.97 11.84 -4.59
C LEU A 50 2.35 12.27 -4.06
N PRO A 51 2.55 13.48 -3.49
CA PRO A 51 3.87 13.86 -2.95
C PRO A 51 4.30 12.97 -1.78
N LEU A 52 3.36 12.51 -0.94
CA LEU A 52 3.65 11.62 0.18
C LEU A 52 4.12 10.24 -0.30
N THR A 53 3.46 9.69 -1.33
CA THR A 53 3.87 8.41 -1.93
C THR A 53 5.23 8.49 -2.61
N ILE A 54 5.52 9.59 -3.32
CA ILE A 54 6.85 9.83 -3.91
C ILE A 54 7.91 9.86 -2.81
N LEU A 55 7.70 10.68 -1.77
CA LEU A 55 8.67 10.84 -0.69
C LEU A 55 8.94 9.51 0.02
N LEU A 56 7.88 8.76 0.38
CA LEU A 56 8.04 7.45 1.03
C LEU A 56 8.70 6.41 0.12
N SER A 57 8.38 6.41 -1.18
CA SER A 57 8.98 5.48 -2.14
C SER A 57 10.50 5.70 -2.25
N VAL A 58 10.95 6.96 -2.34
CA VAL A 58 12.38 7.30 -2.38
C VAL A 58 13.08 6.86 -1.10
N ILE A 59 12.47 7.11 0.07
CA ILE A 59 13.06 6.67 1.34
C ILE A 59 13.17 5.14 1.39
N LEU A 60 12.13 4.42 0.95
CA LEU A 60 12.16 2.95 0.92
C LEU A 60 13.20 2.41 -0.06
N ASP A 61 13.37 3.03 -1.22
CA ASP A 61 14.40 2.63 -2.18
C ASP A 61 15.80 2.75 -1.56
N VAL A 62 16.09 3.86 -0.86
CA VAL A 62 17.37 4.07 -0.17
C VAL A 62 17.57 3.04 0.95
N VAL A 63 16.55 2.81 1.78
CA VAL A 63 16.65 1.88 2.92
C VAL A 63 16.80 0.42 2.46
N LEU A 64 16.07 0.03 1.41
CA LEU A 64 16.07 -1.32 0.87
C LEU A 64 17.19 -1.56 -0.15
N HIS A 65 18.07 -0.58 -0.38
CA HIS A 65 19.17 -0.65 -1.35
C HIS A 65 18.71 -0.98 -2.77
N ASN A 66 17.50 -0.54 -3.12
CA ASN A 66 17.01 -0.65 -4.49
C ASN A 66 17.48 0.54 -5.33
N ILE A 67 17.41 0.41 -6.65
CA ILE A 67 17.55 1.56 -7.54
C ILE A 67 16.43 2.56 -7.25
N LEU A 68 16.78 3.85 -7.24
CA LEU A 68 15.84 4.94 -7.03
C LEU A 68 14.70 4.89 -8.07
N GLY A 69 13.46 4.97 -7.59
CA GLY A 69 12.25 4.91 -8.41
C GLY A 69 11.67 3.50 -8.62
N THR A 70 12.31 2.45 -8.12
CA THR A 70 11.82 1.07 -8.28
C THR A 70 10.51 0.84 -7.54
N THR A 71 10.42 1.22 -6.26
CA THR A 71 9.18 1.07 -5.48
C THR A 71 8.04 1.91 -6.06
N LEU A 72 8.34 3.12 -6.54
CA LEU A 72 7.35 3.97 -7.19
C LEU A 72 6.79 3.32 -8.46
N LEU A 73 7.67 2.76 -9.30
CA LEU A 73 7.27 2.08 -10.53
C LEU A 73 6.42 0.83 -10.23
N LEU A 74 6.79 0.07 -9.20
CA LEU A 74 6.01 -1.10 -8.77
C LEU A 74 4.62 -0.73 -8.26
N LEU A 75 4.44 0.45 -7.64
CA LEU A 75 3.13 0.96 -7.21
C LEU A 75 2.30 1.54 -8.36
N LEU A 76 2.96 2.07 -9.39
CA LEU A 76 2.30 2.67 -10.55
C LEU A 76 1.50 1.61 -11.32
N LEU A 77 2.03 0.39 -11.44
CA LEU A 77 1.37 -0.76 -12.09
C LEU A 77 -0.01 -1.10 -11.49
N PRO A 78 -0.15 -1.37 -10.17
CA PRO A 78 -1.44 -1.50 -9.49
C PRO A 78 -2.36 -0.29 -9.66
N SER A 79 -1.80 0.92 -9.67
CA SER A 79 -2.57 2.17 -9.84
C SER A 79 -3.25 2.24 -11.20
N ILE A 80 -2.51 1.92 -12.27
CA ILE A 80 -3.05 1.85 -13.63
C ILE A 80 -4.15 0.78 -13.70
N LEU A 81 -3.92 -0.39 -13.10
CA LEU A 81 -4.92 -1.46 -13.08
C LEU A 81 -6.20 -1.03 -12.38
N LEU A 82 -6.10 -0.37 -11.21
CA LEU A 82 -7.27 0.16 -10.49
C LEU A 82 -7.99 1.24 -11.31
N TYR A 83 -7.25 2.11 -12.00
CA TYR A 83 -7.82 3.10 -12.91
C TYR A 83 -8.59 2.44 -14.06
N ILE A 84 -8.00 1.43 -14.71
CA ILE A 84 -8.67 0.67 -15.79
C ILE A 84 -9.94 -0.01 -15.25
N LEU A 85 -9.86 -0.68 -14.09
CA LEU A 85 -11.01 -1.37 -13.49
C LEU A 85 -12.13 -0.41 -13.10
N SER A 86 -11.82 0.86 -12.82
CA SER A 86 -12.82 1.86 -12.45
C SER A 86 -13.79 2.19 -13.60
N PHE A 87 -13.38 1.95 -14.85
CA PHE A 87 -14.28 2.04 -16.01
C PHE A 87 -15.28 0.88 -16.08
N PHE A 88 -14.94 -0.29 -15.54
CA PHE A 88 -15.75 -1.50 -15.65
C PHE A 88 -16.67 -1.72 -14.46
N SER A 89 -16.34 -1.18 -13.28
CA SER A 89 -17.11 -1.41 -12.06
C SER A 89 -17.09 -0.20 -11.14
N GLN A 90 -18.17 0.03 -10.40
CA GLN A 90 -18.17 0.93 -9.25
C GLN A 90 -17.30 0.30 -8.15
N ILE A 91 -16.02 0.69 -8.12
CA ILE A 91 -14.98 0.17 -7.22
C ILE A 91 -15.23 0.59 -5.75
N GLU A 92 -16.22 1.43 -5.51
CA GLU A 92 -16.35 2.21 -4.28
C GLU A 92 -16.98 1.43 -3.12
N GLU A 93 -17.76 0.36 -3.35
CA GLU A 93 -18.46 -0.34 -2.26
C GLU A 93 -18.52 -1.87 -2.39
N GLY A 94 -18.48 -2.52 -1.22
CA GLY A 94 -18.77 -3.95 -1.06
C GLY A 94 -17.68 -4.90 -1.59
N LEU A 95 -18.12 -6.04 -2.15
CA LEU A 95 -17.25 -7.14 -2.54
C LEU A 95 -16.31 -6.78 -3.71
N SER A 96 -16.73 -5.85 -4.58
CA SER A 96 -15.93 -5.34 -5.70
C SER A 96 -14.62 -4.68 -5.24
N LEU A 97 -14.64 -3.98 -4.11
CA LEU A 97 -13.45 -3.35 -3.53
C LEU A 97 -12.37 -4.38 -3.15
N TYR A 98 -12.78 -5.52 -2.59
CA TYR A 98 -11.86 -6.58 -2.18
C TYR A 98 -11.31 -7.35 -3.38
N ILE A 99 -12.13 -7.60 -4.40
CA ILE A 99 -11.66 -8.22 -5.65
C ILE A 99 -10.65 -7.31 -6.36
N THR A 100 -10.96 -6.03 -6.52
CA THR A 100 -10.07 -5.09 -7.21
C THR A 100 -8.77 -4.86 -6.44
N SER A 101 -8.81 -4.81 -5.10
CA SER A 101 -7.59 -4.75 -4.28
C SER A 101 -6.78 -6.04 -4.31
N PHE A 102 -7.44 -7.21 -4.41
CA PHE A 102 -6.76 -8.49 -4.61
C PHE A 102 -5.98 -8.51 -5.91
N LEU A 103 -6.62 -8.14 -7.01
CA LEU A 103 -5.97 -8.10 -8.33
C LEU A 103 -4.82 -7.09 -8.36
N ALA A 104 -4.99 -5.92 -7.73
CA ALA A 104 -3.95 -4.91 -7.61
C ALA A 104 -2.75 -5.41 -6.79
N ALA A 105 -3.00 -6.08 -5.65
CA ALA A 105 -1.94 -6.66 -4.82
C ALA A 105 -1.23 -7.82 -5.52
N LEU A 106 -1.97 -8.67 -6.24
CA LEU A 106 -1.41 -9.76 -7.02
C LEU A 106 -0.50 -9.22 -8.13
N LEU A 107 -0.93 -8.19 -8.86
CA LEU A 107 -0.11 -7.54 -9.88
C LEU A 107 1.17 -6.95 -9.26
N PHE A 108 1.07 -6.32 -8.09
CA PHE A 108 2.23 -5.78 -7.37
C PHE A 108 3.27 -6.86 -7.02
N TYR A 109 2.86 -8.00 -6.49
CA TYR A 109 3.80 -9.04 -6.10
C TYR A 109 4.38 -9.82 -7.30
N ILE A 110 3.60 -10.00 -8.38
CA ILE A 110 4.12 -10.54 -9.64
C ILE A 110 5.15 -9.58 -10.24
N SER A 111 4.84 -8.29 -10.33
CA SER A 111 5.79 -7.31 -10.84
C SER A 111 7.03 -7.22 -9.96
N LYS A 112 6.91 -7.30 -8.62
CA LYS A 112 8.07 -7.39 -7.73
C LYS A 112 8.93 -8.63 -8.03
N CYS A 113 8.32 -9.79 -8.29
CA CYS A 113 9.05 -11.02 -8.59
C CYS A 113 9.81 -10.95 -9.93
N LEU A 114 9.19 -10.38 -10.97
CA LEU A 114 9.76 -10.37 -12.33
C LEU A 114 10.65 -9.14 -12.59
N LEU A 115 10.21 -7.97 -12.14
CA LEU A 115 10.73 -6.66 -12.52
C LEU A 115 11.84 -6.17 -11.59
N THR A 116 11.83 -6.53 -10.31
CA THR A 116 12.91 -6.14 -9.38
C THR A 116 14.27 -6.75 -9.78
N PRO A 117 14.39 -8.05 -10.10
CA PRO A 117 15.65 -8.61 -10.59
C PRO A 117 16.09 -7.98 -11.92
N PHE A 118 15.13 -7.68 -12.80
CA PHE A 118 15.40 -7.03 -14.08
C PHE A 118 16.04 -5.65 -13.88
N LEU A 119 15.51 -4.84 -12.95
CA LEU A 119 16.05 -3.52 -12.67
C LEU A 119 17.42 -3.57 -12.00
N LEU A 120 17.64 -4.51 -11.07
CA LEU A 120 18.89 -4.58 -10.29
C LEU A 120 20.06 -5.24 -11.04
N THR A 121 19.77 -6.27 -11.83
CA THR A 121 20.80 -7.16 -12.41
C THR A 121 20.68 -7.32 -13.92
N ASN A 122 19.75 -6.62 -14.57
CA ASN A 122 19.43 -6.74 -16.00
C ASN A 122 19.03 -8.14 -16.46
N THR A 123 18.68 -9.04 -15.52
CA THR A 123 18.16 -10.37 -15.81
C THR A 123 16.71 -10.48 -15.38
N TRP A 124 15.87 -11.07 -16.23
CA TRP A 124 14.47 -11.32 -15.87
C TRP A 124 14.37 -12.24 -14.66
N GLY A 125 13.53 -11.83 -13.70
CA GLY A 125 13.16 -12.70 -12.59
C GLY A 125 12.40 -13.92 -13.07
N TYR A 126 12.54 -15.03 -12.35
CA TYR A 126 11.79 -16.25 -12.61
C TYR A 126 10.87 -16.55 -11.42
N CYS A 127 9.58 -16.72 -11.67
CA CYS A 127 8.61 -17.11 -10.66
C CYS A 127 8.21 -18.57 -10.86
N ASP A 128 8.81 -19.47 -10.05
CA ASP A 128 8.43 -20.88 -9.97
C ASP A 128 7.00 -21.04 -9.40
N GLY A 129 6.34 -22.18 -9.63
CA GLY A 129 4.98 -22.47 -9.14
C GLY A 129 4.84 -22.34 -7.62
N LYS A 130 5.90 -22.70 -6.86
CA LYS A 130 5.95 -22.48 -5.39
C LYS A 130 5.95 -20.99 -5.04
N THR A 131 6.70 -20.18 -5.79
CA THR A 131 6.75 -18.72 -5.57
C THR A 131 5.42 -18.08 -5.92
N PHE A 132 4.75 -18.56 -6.98
CA PHE A 132 3.43 -18.08 -7.37
C PHE A 132 2.37 -18.34 -6.28
N ALA A 133 2.35 -19.53 -5.69
CA ALA A 133 1.47 -19.82 -4.56
C ALA A 133 1.73 -18.88 -3.36
N GLY A 134 3.01 -18.60 -3.08
CA GLY A 134 3.39 -17.61 -2.07
C GLY A 134 2.93 -16.18 -2.41
N ILE A 135 2.97 -15.79 -3.68
CA ILE A 135 2.46 -14.50 -4.15
C ILE A 135 0.95 -14.39 -3.95
N VAL A 136 0.19 -15.43 -4.31
CA VAL A 136 -1.27 -15.47 -4.11
C VAL A 136 -1.61 -15.34 -2.62
N PHE A 137 -0.90 -16.05 -1.75
CA PHE A 137 -1.08 -15.95 -0.31
C PHE A 137 -0.79 -14.54 0.22
N LYS A 138 0.28 -13.90 -0.25
CA LYS A 138 0.61 -12.52 0.12
C LYS A 138 -0.46 -11.54 -0.35
N ALA A 139 -0.98 -11.69 -1.57
CA ALA A 139 -2.07 -10.87 -2.08
C ALA A 139 -3.35 -11.02 -1.22
N LEU A 140 -3.68 -12.26 -0.81
CA LEU A 140 -4.78 -12.50 0.14
C LEU A 140 -4.54 -11.80 1.49
N MET A 141 -3.33 -11.88 2.03
CA MET A 141 -2.97 -11.17 3.27
C MET A 141 -3.11 -9.65 3.11
N THR A 142 -2.63 -9.06 2.00
CA THR A 142 -2.80 -7.64 1.72
C THR A 142 -4.27 -7.24 1.72
N THR A 143 -5.13 -8.04 1.08
CA THR A 143 -6.58 -7.76 1.06
C THR A 143 -7.24 -7.89 2.42
N ALA A 144 -6.82 -8.87 3.23
CA ALA A 144 -7.29 -9.04 4.59
C ALA A 144 -6.89 -7.85 5.47
N PHE A 145 -5.66 -7.33 5.31
CA PHE A 145 -5.23 -6.11 6.00
C PHE A 145 -5.98 -4.86 5.53
N ILE A 146 -6.31 -4.75 4.24
CA ILE A 146 -7.15 -3.65 3.75
C ILE A 146 -8.53 -3.72 4.41
N TRP A 147 -9.16 -4.90 4.44
CA TRP A 147 -10.44 -5.12 5.11
C TRP A 147 -10.39 -4.74 6.61
N LEU A 148 -9.36 -5.19 7.34
CA LEU A 148 -9.15 -4.81 8.74
C LEU A 148 -8.96 -3.30 8.90
N GLY A 149 -8.20 -2.67 8.01
CA GLY A 149 -8.00 -1.23 7.99
C GLY A 149 -9.30 -0.45 7.79
N GLU A 150 -10.17 -0.91 6.90
CA GLU A 150 -11.50 -0.30 6.70
C GLU A 150 -12.37 -0.38 7.95
N LEU A 151 -12.38 -1.53 8.64
CA LEU A 151 -13.12 -1.71 9.89
C LEU A 151 -12.61 -0.80 11.01
N LEU A 152 -11.29 -0.68 11.16
CA LEU A 152 -10.69 0.21 12.16
C LEU A 152 -11.08 1.66 11.89
N ILE A 153 -10.98 2.11 10.63
CA ILE A 153 -11.32 3.48 10.24
C ILE A 153 -12.82 3.76 10.42
N ALA A 154 -13.69 2.81 10.07
CA ALA A 154 -15.12 2.94 10.27
C ALA A 154 -15.47 3.18 11.75
N LYS A 155 -14.85 2.41 12.65
CA LYS A 155 -15.03 2.58 14.11
C LYS A 155 -14.56 3.95 14.61
N PHE A 156 -13.41 4.45 14.13
CA PHE A 156 -12.93 5.78 14.52
C PHE A 156 -13.83 6.91 14.00
N ARG A 157 -14.46 6.74 12.84
CA ARG A 157 -15.41 7.71 12.28
C ARG A 157 -16.71 7.77 13.07
N ASP A 158 -17.25 6.62 13.47
CA ASP A 158 -18.52 6.56 14.23
C ASP A 158 -18.39 7.16 15.64
N GLY A 159 -17.20 7.06 16.26
CA GLY A 159 -16.89 7.72 17.52
C GLY A 159 -17.04 9.25 17.48
N GLY A 160 -16.73 9.87 16.34
CA GLY A 160 -16.90 11.32 16.14
C GLY A 160 -18.35 11.78 16.00
N ASN A 161 -19.26 10.88 15.62
CA ASN A 161 -20.69 11.19 15.44
C ASN A 161 -21.51 11.01 16.73
N SER A 162 -20.96 10.36 17.76
CA SER A 162 -21.63 10.13 19.05
C SER A 162 -21.92 11.42 19.83
N ASN A 163 -21.24 12.53 19.51
CA ASN A 163 -21.44 13.83 20.15
C ASN A 163 -22.50 14.71 19.47
N GLN A 164 -23.14 14.25 18.39
CA GLN A 164 -24.29 14.95 17.81
C GLN A 164 -25.58 14.45 18.46
N ILE A 165 -25.83 14.86 19.71
CA ILE A 165 -27.15 14.76 20.33
C ILE A 165 -28.11 15.55 19.44
N ARG A 166 -28.93 14.83 18.67
CA ARG A 166 -30.08 15.40 17.97
C ARG A 166 -31.07 15.88 19.04
N LEU A 167 -31.03 17.17 19.35
CA LEU A 167 -32.11 17.83 20.07
C LEU A 167 -33.35 17.74 19.17
N LYS A 168 -34.32 16.92 19.59
CA LYS A 168 -35.68 16.91 19.05
C LYS A 168 -36.47 18.08 19.62
#